data_AF-A0A6M1NVI4-F1
#
_entry.id   AF-A0A6M1NVI4-F1
#
_cell.length_a   1.000
_cell.length_b   1.000
_cell.length_c   1.000
_cell.angle_alpha   90.00
_cell.angle_beta   90.00
_cell.angle_gamma   90.00
#
_symmetry.space_group_name_H-M   'P 1'
#
loop_
_entity.id
_entity.type
_entity.pdbx_description
1 polymer ?
#
loop_
_entity_poly.entity_id
_entity_poly.type
_entity_poly.pdbx_seq_one_letter_code
_entity_poly.pdbx_strand_id
1 'polypeptide(L)'
;MINLKTFYLAMFIVAIYFTASAQVSTATKSDSNISQLYRRLDTVIQNEHIPGLLVAIVKKDSILYSGGLGYADLKQRLQVEHQTQFHFASVTKFFVAMGIQQLVTKGKLKLNDRIRDIVPEIPFDNHWEDTDPVRVVHLLEHTAGFEDVQLNSMVDLSKKKPLAGIDVIKAVSNSLTVRWRPGTMMSYSNPGYNVLGYIIEKVSGMPWNRYLEEQIFSPLNMHNSLFDLDGTQRPSFATGYDFQNGEYRAMPFYRPIGNGAGSALVSTAEDMAKFMLYLLNDRTDSSLLDNAGLKEMETIHSTLASRAGLQTGYALGNDLFPNNKKVSLRGHNGKGEGFVSWLFFNREAGIAYAIAANSVVNLWPISQVIEEFLTKNISAPKPVSLPINEQKIKPLLGYYQFMNPKNERWEFYRRIFGGIELTAVSKDRLVVKKENGQLDSLVHVGNGIFRLKDDILPAFILARDPDGQPFFQGYGNSFYRKVPRASVLIQQIPIYLGFMAILIYLIYSLIGIFLTLFRKMKLIDLAIPLLPIVGTYCFLAAYRLMGQTDASHKELFVSFNETSFSIFLGMLLFAILIVVSSLLLYSRWSRLNPLWLRLFLVFNNFFLCYLVALLSINGWIGVPIWMM
;
A
#
# COMPACT_ATOMS: atom_id res chain seq x y z
N MET A 1 75.08 -12.35 44.32
CA MET A 1 74.14 -11.46 45.02
C MET A 1 73.46 -10.57 44.00
N ILE A 2 72.20 -10.83 43.65
CA ILE A 2 71.45 -10.01 42.70
C ILE A 2 71.16 -8.68 43.40
N ASN A 3 71.53 -7.58 42.77
CA ASN A 3 71.33 -6.23 43.28
C ASN A 3 69.84 -5.99 43.52
N LEU A 4 69.50 -5.53 44.74
CA LEU A 4 68.12 -5.36 45.21
C LEU A 4 67.31 -4.44 44.26
N LYS A 5 67.96 -3.46 43.61
CA LYS A 5 67.32 -2.61 42.59
C LYS A 5 66.92 -3.38 41.32
N THR A 6 67.72 -4.36 40.92
CA THR A 6 67.44 -5.19 39.73
C THR A 6 66.30 -6.19 40.01
N PHE A 7 66.17 -6.66 41.26
CA PHE A 7 65.06 -7.51 41.68
C PHE A 7 63.72 -6.75 41.71
N TYR A 8 63.71 -5.53 42.25
CA TYR A 8 62.51 -4.69 42.24
C TYR A 8 62.12 -4.22 40.82
N LEU A 9 63.09 -3.93 39.95
CA LEU A 9 62.82 -3.56 38.57
C LEU A 9 62.24 -4.73 37.76
N ALA A 10 62.72 -5.95 37.99
CA ALA A 10 62.15 -7.16 37.38
C ALA A 10 60.73 -7.45 37.88
N MET A 11 60.46 -7.28 39.18
CA MET A 11 59.11 -7.40 39.74
C MET A 11 58.15 -6.32 39.21
N PHE A 12 58.62 -5.10 39.01
CA PHE A 12 57.81 -3.99 38.48
C PHE A 12 57.47 -4.21 37.00
N ILE A 13 58.40 -4.75 36.20
CA ILE A 13 58.15 -5.10 34.79
C ILE A 13 57.18 -6.29 34.67
N VAL A 14 57.30 -7.31 35.54
CA VAL A 14 56.33 -8.44 35.57
C VAL A 14 54.95 -7.98 36.04
N ALA A 15 54.86 -7.05 36.99
CA ALA A 15 53.60 -6.46 37.43
C ALA A 15 52.94 -5.62 36.32
N ILE A 16 53.72 -4.84 35.55
CA ILE A 16 53.21 -4.08 34.40
C ILE A 16 52.75 -5.01 33.27
N TYR A 17 53.45 -6.13 33.02
CA TYR A 17 53.01 -7.14 32.04
C TYR A 17 51.73 -7.87 32.47
N PHE A 18 51.52 -8.11 33.76
CA PHE A 18 50.28 -8.69 34.28
C PHE A 18 49.11 -7.70 34.35
N THR A 19 49.36 -6.40 34.55
CA THR A 19 48.30 -5.38 34.47
C THR A 19 47.95 -4.99 33.02
N ALA A 20 48.92 -5.04 32.10
CA ALA A 20 48.68 -4.75 30.68
C ALA A 20 47.99 -5.92 29.94
N SER A 21 48.18 -7.17 30.38
CA SER A 21 47.42 -8.31 29.83
C SER A 21 46.03 -8.48 30.45
N ALA A 22 45.77 -7.89 31.62
CA ALA A 22 44.47 -7.89 32.28
C ALA A 22 43.51 -6.77 31.79
N GLN A 23 43.96 -5.86 30.93
CA GLN A 23 43.15 -4.74 30.43
C GLN A 23 42.95 -4.73 28.91
N VAL A 24 43.26 -5.84 28.24
CA VAL A 24 42.88 -6.12 26.84
C VAL A 24 42.21 -7.50 26.78
N SER A 25 41.16 -7.67 27.57
CA SER A 25 40.16 -8.73 27.39
C SER A 25 38.79 -8.26 27.90
N THR A 26 38.38 -7.08 27.47
CA THR A 26 37.00 -6.88 27.07
C THR A 26 36.93 -7.16 25.57
N ALA A 27 37.32 -8.39 25.19
CA ALA A 27 36.72 -8.99 24.03
C ALA A 27 35.22 -8.96 24.31
N THR A 28 34.54 -8.01 23.69
CA THR A 28 33.11 -8.03 23.44
C THR A 28 32.75 -9.49 23.21
N LYS A 29 32.02 -10.10 24.17
CA LYS A 29 31.04 -11.09 23.79
C LYS A 29 30.18 -10.36 22.77
N SER A 30 30.57 -10.43 21.51
CA SER A 30 29.66 -10.27 20.39
C SER A 30 28.55 -11.22 20.74
N ASP A 31 27.45 -10.66 21.23
CA ASP A 31 26.36 -11.39 21.86
C ASP A 31 25.98 -12.49 20.87
N SER A 32 26.25 -13.76 21.19
CA SER A 32 26.29 -14.84 20.18
C SER A 32 24.98 -14.95 19.40
N ASN A 33 23.90 -14.47 20.02
CA ASN A 33 22.57 -14.32 19.46
C ASN A 33 22.49 -13.24 18.35
N ILE A 34 23.15 -12.09 18.48
CA ILE A 34 23.17 -11.02 17.45
C ILE A 34 24.00 -11.46 16.25
N SER A 35 25.14 -12.14 16.45
CA SER A 35 25.90 -12.70 15.33
C SER A 35 25.12 -13.79 14.58
N GLN A 36 24.32 -14.58 15.29
CA GLN A 36 23.43 -15.56 14.66
C GLN A 36 22.30 -14.88 13.89
N LEU A 37 21.70 -13.83 14.45
CA LEU A 37 20.70 -13.01 13.75
C LEU A 37 21.28 -12.45 12.45
N TYR A 38 22.47 -11.85 12.51
CA TYR A 38 23.16 -11.30 11.34
C TYR A 38 23.36 -12.35 10.23
N ARG A 39 23.86 -13.55 10.57
CA ARG A 39 24.02 -14.64 9.58
C ARG A 39 22.71 -15.10 8.95
N ARG A 40 21.62 -15.13 9.74
CA ARG A 40 20.29 -15.48 9.22
C ARG A 40 19.79 -14.40 8.26
N LEU A 41 19.96 -13.12 8.62
CA LEU A 41 19.61 -12.00 7.75
C LEU A 41 20.43 -12.02 6.46
N ASP A 42 21.74 -12.26 6.56
CA ASP A 42 22.64 -12.39 5.40
C ASP A 42 22.17 -13.48 4.43
N THR A 43 21.79 -14.66 4.96
CA THR A 43 21.24 -15.75 4.14
C THR A 43 19.95 -15.32 3.41
N VAL A 44 19.07 -14.58 4.09
CA VAL A 44 17.81 -14.13 3.50
C VAL A 44 18.06 -13.07 2.42
N ILE A 45 18.96 -12.09 2.63
CA ILE A 45 19.24 -11.08 1.60
C ILE A 45 19.82 -11.70 0.32
N GLN A 46 20.62 -12.77 0.43
CA GLN A 46 21.13 -13.48 -0.74
C GLN A 46 20.01 -14.22 -1.49
N ASN A 47 19.14 -14.93 -0.76
CA ASN A 47 18.03 -15.68 -1.35
C ASN A 47 16.97 -14.79 -2.01
N GLU A 48 16.70 -13.64 -1.40
CA GLU A 48 15.72 -12.67 -1.87
C GLU A 48 16.32 -11.63 -2.85
N HIS A 49 17.61 -11.77 -3.21
CA HIS A 49 18.32 -10.87 -4.12
C HIS A 49 18.21 -9.40 -3.69
N ILE A 50 18.45 -9.13 -2.41
CA ILE A 50 18.40 -7.78 -1.83
C ILE A 50 19.82 -7.18 -1.94
N PRO A 51 20.02 -6.09 -2.71
CA PRO A 51 21.35 -5.50 -2.87
C PRO A 51 21.92 -5.02 -1.54
N GLY A 52 21.13 -4.24 -0.79
CA GLY A 52 21.46 -3.67 0.50
C GLY A 52 20.22 -3.54 1.40
N LEU A 53 20.44 -3.75 2.70
CA LEU A 53 19.41 -3.75 3.72
C LEU A 53 19.87 -2.92 4.92
N LEU A 54 19.12 -1.86 5.23
CA LEU A 54 19.20 -1.12 6.49
C LEU A 54 18.41 -1.88 7.56
N VAL A 55 18.98 -2.05 8.75
CA VAL A 55 18.32 -2.71 9.89
C VAL A 55 18.59 -1.96 11.20
N ALA A 56 17.52 -1.62 11.92
CA ALA A 56 17.55 -1.13 13.29
C ALA A 56 16.62 -1.98 14.16
N ILE A 57 17.09 -2.43 15.33
CA ILE A 57 16.36 -3.30 16.24
C ILE A 57 16.54 -2.78 17.66
N VAL A 58 15.43 -2.56 18.35
CA VAL A 58 15.41 -1.88 19.65
C VAL A 58 14.50 -2.63 20.62
N LYS A 59 14.91 -2.66 21.88
CA LYS A 59 14.07 -2.93 23.05
C LYS A 59 13.86 -1.65 23.84
N LYS A 60 12.85 -1.64 24.70
CA LYS A 60 12.53 -0.49 25.57
C LYS A 60 13.77 0.07 26.29
N ASP A 61 14.70 -0.79 26.70
CA ASP A 61 15.89 -0.43 27.46
C ASP A 61 17.17 -0.22 26.63
N SER A 62 17.20 -0.63 25.35
CA SER A 62 18.46 -0.74 24.61
C SER A 62 18.31 -0.80 23.09
N ILE A 63 19.31 -0.27 22.37
CA ILE A 63 19.50 -0.52 20.94
C ILE A 63 20.25 -1.84 20.80
N LEU A 64 19.61 -2.85 20.22
CA LEU A 64 20.21 -4.18 20.03
C LEU A 64 21.05 -4.26 18.75
N TYR A 65 20.63 -3.56 17.71
CA TYR A 65 21.35 -3.46 16.44
C TYR A 65 20.97 -2.17 15.70
N SER A 66 21.96 -1.54 15.06
CA SER A 66 21.76 -0.38 14.18
C SER A 66 22.86 -0.41 13.12
N GLY A 67 22.51 -0.76 11.89
CA GLY A 67 23.48 -0.93 10.81
C GLY A 67 22.80 -1.38 9.52
N GLY A 68 23.52 -2.16 8.73
CA GLY A 68 22.96 -2.80 7.55
C GLY A 68 23.82 -3.95 7.02
N LEU A 69 23.33 -4.53 5.93
CA LEU A 69 23.96 -5.63 5.21
C LEU A 69 23.96 -5.31 3.71
N GLY A 70 24.91 -5.87 2.97
CA GLY A 70 25.01 -5.69 1.52
C GLY A 70 25.47 -4.29 1.11
N TYR A 71 25.07 -3.86 -0.07
CA TYR A 71 25.59 -2.67 -0.74
C TYR A 71 24.55 -1.55 -0.87
N ALA A 72 24.93 -0.37 -0.42
CA ALA A 72 24.22 0.88 -0.71
C ALA A 72 24.33 1.24 -2.20
N ASP A 73 25.49 0.94 -2.81
CA ASP A 73 25.73 1.12 -4.24
C ASP A 73 26.58 -0.04 -4.79
N LEU A 74 26.03 -0.80 -5.73
CA LEU A 74 26.67 -1.95 -6.36
C LEU A 74 27.84 -1.55 -7.28
N LYS A 75 27.74 -0.39 -7.96
CA LYS A 75 28.76 0.08 -8.90
C LYS A 75 30.00 0.56 -8.17
N GLN A 76 29.81 1.31 -7.08
CA GLN A 76 30.87 1.85 -6.23
C GLN A 76 31.32 0.85 -5.14
N ARG A 77 30.59 -0.25 -4.96
CA ARG A 77 30.78 -1.25 -3.90
C ARG A 77 30.73 -0.64 -2.49
N LEU A 78 29.89 0.38 -2.31
CA LEU A 78 29.65 1.00 -1.01
C LEU A 78 28.79 0.07 -0.16
N GLN A 79 29.25 -0.29 1.04
CA GLN A 79 28.49 -1.10 1.98
C GLN A 79 27.36 -0.29 2.61
N VAL A 80 26.32 -0.97 3.07
CA VAL A 80 25.32 -0.35 3.96
C VAL A 80 25.90 -0.24 5.37
N GLU A 81 25.98 0.98 5.87
CA GLU A 81 26.41 1.33 7.23
C GLU A 81 25.27 1.98 8.03
N HIS A 82 25.48 2.23 9.32
CA HIS A 82 24.46 2.79 10.21
C HIS A 82 24.00 4.21 9.81
N GLN A 83 24.79 4.94 9.02
CA GLN A 83 24.52 6.27 8.48
C GLN A 83 24.13 6.28 7.00
N THR A 84 24.07 5.12 6.34
CA THR A 84 23.56 5.04 4.97
C THR A 84 22.08 5.43 4.95
N GLN A 85 21.73 6.31 4.03
CA GLN A 85 20.38 6.83 3.92
C GLN A 85 19.55 5.99 2.95
N PHE A 86 18.34 5.64 3.38
CA PHE A 86 17.37 4.92 2.58
C PHE A 86 16.09 5.73 2.47
N HIS A 87 15.37 5.57 1.36
CA HIS A 87 14.04 6.10 1.21
C HIS A 87 13.03 5.26 1.99
N PHE A 88 12.30 5.91 2.90
CA PHE A 88 11.30 5.29 3.76
C PHE A 88 9.88 5.39 3.20
N ALA A 89 9.70 6.02 2.03
CA ALA A 89 8.43 6.09 1.31
C ALA A 89 7.25 6.40 2.25
N SER A 90 6.18 5.60 2.22
CA SER A 90 4.97 5.86 3.00
C SER A 90 5.11 5.81 4.53
N VAL A 91 6.25 5.39 5.10
CA VAL A 91 6.52 5.58 6.55
C VAL A 91 6.50 7.07 6.92
N THR A 92 6.74 7.97 5.95
CA THR A 92 6.52 9.43 6.07
C THR A 92 5.19 9.79 6.73
N LYS A 93 4.12 9.05 6.42
CA LYS A 93 2.77 9.31 6.93
C LYS A 93 2.68 9.22 8.45
N PHE A 94 3.44 8.31 9.05
CA PHE A 94 3.51 8.18 10.50
C PHE A 94 4.02 9.48 11.15
N PHE A 95 5.04 10.10 10.55
CA PHE A 95 5.61 11.37 11.02
C PHE A 95 4.68 12.56 10.77
N VAL A 96 4.02 12.61 9.61
CA VAL A 96 3.01 13.65 9.32
C VAL A 96 1.83 13.55 10.28
N ALA A 97 1.34 12.34 10.55
CA ALA A 97 0.29 12.11 11.55
C ALA A 97 0.74 12.53 12.96
N MET A 98 1.99 12.26 13.33
CA MET A 98 2.57 12.72 14.59
C MET A 98 2.61 14.26 14.69
N GLY A 99 2.95 14.96 13.60
CA GLY A 99 2.93 16.42 13.55
C GLY A 99 1.51 17.00 13.71
N ILE A 100 0.52 16.39 13.06
CA ILE A 100 -0.89 16.74 13.25
C ILE A 100 -1.33 16.49 14.69
N GLN A 101 -0.97 15.33 15.26
CA GLN A 101 -1.30 15.00 16.64
C GLN A 101 -0.65 15.96 17.64
N GLN A 102 0.57 16.45 17.39
CA GLN A 102 1.18 17.51 18.21
C GLN A 102 0.36 18.80 18.17
N LEU A 103 -0.15 19.19 17.00
CA LEU A 103 -1.02 20.37 16.86
C LEU A 103 -2.35 20.17 17.60
N VAL A 104 -2.88 18.94 17.61
CA VAL A 104 -4.08 18.57 18.37
C VAL A 104 -3.82 18.67 19.89
N THR A 105 -2.74 18.07 20.38
CA THR A 105 -2.37 18.13 21.81
C THR A 105 -2.10 19.57 22.27
N LYS A 106 -1.55 20.43 21.39
CA LYS A 106 -1.34 21.86 21.64
C LYS A 106 -2.64 22.70 21.54
N GLY A 107 -3.79 22.07 21.27
CA GLY A 107 -5.08 22.75 21.15
C GLY A 107 -5.23 23.64 19.91
N LYS A 108 -4.31 23.54 18.94
CA LYS A 108 -4.33 24.32 17.70
C LYS A 108 -5.26 23.73 16.64
N LEU A 109 -5.60 22.45 16.78
CA LEU A 109 -6.44 21.68 15.87
C LEU A 109 -7.25 20.67 16.67
N LYS A 110 -8.36 20.17 16.12
CA LYS A 110 -9.07 19.01 16.64
C LYS A 110 -9.23 17.96 15.53
N LEU A 111 -9.20 16.69 15.91
CA LEU A 111 -9.44 15.57 14.99
C LEU A 111 -10.76 15.69 14.23
N ASN A 112 -11.77 16.29 14.86
CA ASN A 112 -13.10 16.47 14.27
C ASN A 112 -13.28 17.81 13.55
N ASP A 113 -12.27 18.66 13.41
CA ASP A 113 -12.41 19.90 12.63
C ASP A 113 -12.67 19.59 11.16
N ARG A 114 -13.55 20.37 10.52
CA ARG A 114 -13.91 20.21 9.11
C ARG A 114 -12.78 20.76 8.23
N ILE A 115 -12.46 20.07 7.14
CA ILE A 115 -11.38 20.50 6.24
C ILE A 115 -11.70 21.84 5.59
N ARG A 116 -12.98 22.11 5.23
CA ARG A 116 -13.39 23.41 4.67
C ARG A 116 -13.23 24.58 5.63
N ASP A 117 -13.26 24.35 6.95
CA ASP A 117 -13.10 25.42 7.93
C ASP A 117 -11.62 25.81 8.11
N ILE A 118 -10.70 24.85 7.89
CA ILE A 118 -9.25 25.04 8.09
C ILE A 118 -8.59 25.56 6.81
N VAL A 119 -8.97 24.99 5.66
CA VAL A 119 -8.34 25.20 4.34
C VAL A 119 -9.41 25.30 3.24
N PRO A 120 -10.29 26.34 3.28
CA PRO A 120 -11.40 26.51 2.33
C PRO A 120 -10.96 26.62 0.87
N GLU A 121 -9.70 26.95 0.61
CA GLU A 121 -9.12 27.08 -0.73
C GLU A 121 -8.80 25.76 -1.43
N ILE A 122 -8.87 24.61 -0.72
CA ILE A 122 -8.59 23.30 -1.33
C ILE A 122 -9.75 22.86 -2.22
N PRO A 123 -9.47 22.52 -3.50
CA PRO A 123 -10.49 21.98 -4.38
C PRO A 123 -10.74 20.49 -4.07
N PHE A 124 -11.80 20.20 -3.31
CA PHE A 124 -12.31 18.84 -3.15
C PHE A 124 -13.84 18.82 -3.28
N ASP A 125 -14.36 17.74 -3.87
CA ASP A 125 -15.79 17.53 -4.05
C ASP A 125 -16.34 16.54 -3.03
N ASN A 126 -17.39 16.94 -2.32
CA ASN A 126 -18.08 16.11 -1.33
C ASN A 126 -19.59 16.31 -1.44
N HIS A 127 -20.26 15.31 -2.01
CA HIS A 127 -21.72 15.27 -2.13
C HIS A 127 -22.44 15.23 -0.77
N TRP A 128 -21.73 14.92 0.32
CA TRP A 128 -22.26 14.83 1.68
C TRP A 128 -21.78 15.98 2.58
N GLU A 129 -21.30 17.10 2.04
CA GLU A 129 -20.67 18.15 2.86
C GLU A 129 -21.57 18.68 3.99
N ASP A 130 -22.88 18.77 3.76
CA ASP A 130 -23.84 19.26 4.76
C ASP A 130 -24.09 18.28 5.91
N THR A 131 -23.99 16.96 5.66
CA THR A 131 -24.30 15.91 6.64
C THR A 131 -23.05 15.25 7.21
N ASP A 132 -22.09 14.93 6.35
CA ASP A 132 -20.88 14.18 6.62
C ASP A 132 -19.67 14.91 5.98
N PRO A 133 -19.25 16.07 6.52
CA PRO A 133 -18.10 16.80 6.01
C PRO A 133 -16.81 15.99 6.20
N VAL A 134 -15.83 16.23 5.33
CA VAL A 134 -14.48 15.69 5.52
C VAL A 134 -13.85 16.36 6.76
N ARG A 135 -13.19 15.57 7.61
CA ARG A 135 -12.57 16.01 8.87
C ARG A 135 -11.10 15.59 8.91
N VAL A 136 -10.31 16.19 9.80
CA VAL A 136 -8.87 15.86 9.98
C VAL A 136 -8.67 14.35 10.22
N VAL A 137 -9.49 13.75 11.08
CA VAL A 137 -9.45 12.30 11.37
C VAL A 137 -9.69 11.45 10.13
N HIS A 138 -10.52 11.91 9.18
CA HIS A 138 -10.79 11.18 7.95
C HIS A 138 -9.58 11.13 7.02
N LEU A 139 -8.73 12.15 7.05
CA LEU A 139 -7.47 12.15 6.29
C LEU A 139 -6.42 11.25 6.96
N LEU A 140 -6.32 11.32 8.30
CA LEU A 140 -5.38 10.51 9.07
C LEU A 140 -5.65 9.00 8.94
N GLU A 141 -6.92 8.60 8.95
CA GLU A 141 -7.36 7.19 8.87
C GLU A 141 -7.66 6.71 7.44
N HIS A 142 -7.45 7.55 6.43
CA HIS A 142 -7.83 7.28 5.03
C HIS A 142 -9.32 6.92 4.85
N THR A 143 -10.22 7.59 5.57
CA THR A 143 -11.67 7.37 5.49
C THR A 143 -12.43 8.53 4.84
N ALA A 144 -11.71 9.49 4.25
CA ALA A 144 -12.32 10.61 3.52
C ALA A 144 -13.04 10.18 2.22
N GLY A 145 -12.73 9.00 1.68
CA GLY A 145 -13.32 8.50 0.42
C GLY A 145 -12.61 9.00 -0.86
N PHE A 146 -11.49 9.71 -0.70
CA PHE A 146 -10.61 10.11 -1.80
C PHE A 146 -9.99 8.91 -2.53
N GLU A 147 -9.65 9.12 -3.79
CA GLU A 147 -8.86 8.18 -4.57
C GLU A 147 -7.37 8.33 -4.24
N ASP A 148 -6.56 7.38 -4.69
CA ASP A 148 -5.11 7.54 -4.67
C ASP A 148 -4.63 8.27 -5.93
N VAL A 149 -3.32 8.52 -5.99
CA VAL A 149 -2.68 9.23 -7.11
C VAL A 149 -2.93 8.49 -8.43
N GLN A 150 -3.38 9.22 -9.45
CA GLN A 150 -3.55 8.71 -10.80
C GLN A 150 -2.18 8.44 -11.46
N LEU A 151 -2.10 7.46 -12.38
CA LEU A 151 -0.85 7.07 -13.05
C LEU A 151 -0.10 8.28 -13.65
N ASN A 152 -0.82 9.17 -14.32
CA ASN A 152 -0.24 10.36 -14.96
C ASN A 152 0.29 11.42 -13.99
N SER A 153 -0.07 11.31 -12.71
CA SER A 153 0.28 12.25 -11.66
C SER A 153 1.18 11.60 -10.60
N MET A 154 1.70 10.39 -10.83
CA MET A 154 2.52 9.71 -9.83
C MET A 154 3.87 10.39 -9.59
N VAL A 155 4.47 10.95 -10.64
CA VAL A 155 5.80 11.55 -10.57
C VAL A 155 5.84 12.88 -11.31
N ASP A 156 6.71 13.76 -10.86
CA ASP A 156 7.01 15.04 -11.49
C ASP A 156 8.38 14.96 -12.16
N LEU A 157 8.37 14.98 -13.50
CA LEU A 157 9.59 14.97 -14.32
C LEU A 157 10.08 16.37 -14.68
N SER A 158 9.39 17.41 -14.23
CA SER A 158 9.78 18.77 -14.57
C SER A 158 11.09 19.14 -13.88
N LYS A 159 12.00 19.77 -14.63
CA LYS A 159 13.23 20.37 -14.07
C LYS A 159 12.95 21.66 -13.29
N LYS A 160 11.68 21.96 -13.00
CA LYS A 160 11.25 23.15 -12.25
C LYS A 160 11.38 22.89 -10.75
N LYS A 161 11.36 23.97 -9.97
CA LYS A 161 11.22 23.87 -8.51
C LYS A 161 9.98 23.03 -8.17
N PRO A 162 10.04 22.18 -7.13
CA PRO A 162 8.87 21.46 -6.64
C PRO A 162 7.72 22.42 -6.38
N LEU A 163 6.50 21.99 -6.68
CA LEU A 163 5.30 22.72 -6.25
C LEU A 163 5.32 22.83 -4.72
N ALA A 164 4.77 23.93 -4.21
CA ALA A 164 4.64 24.18 -2.77
C ALA A 164 3.27 24.76 -2.43
N GLY A 165 2.87 24.67 -1.15
CA GLY A 165 1.61 25.20 -0.68
C GLY A 165 0.39 24.66 -1.43
N ILE A 166 -0.54 25.55 -1.78
CA ILE A 166 -1.81 25.18 -2.42
C ILE A 166 -1.65 24.59 -3.83
N ASP A 167 -0.59 24.94 -4.56
CA ASP A 167 -0.42 24.50 -5.94
C ASP A 167 -0.14 23.01 -6.04
N VAL A 168 0.48 22.43 -5.01
CA VAL A 168 0.61 20.97 -4.86
C VAL A 168 -0.77 20.31 -4.80
N ILE A 169 -1.67 20.88 -4.01
CA ILE A 169 -3.00 20.29 -3.77
C ILE A 169 -3.83 20.37 -5.05
N LYS A 170 -3.71 21.47 -5.79
CA LYS A 170 -4.31 21.60 -7.13
C LYS A 170 -3.78 20.55 -8.11
N ALA A 171 -2.49 20.21 -8.05
CA ALA A 171 -1.92 19.19 -8.93
C ALA A 171 -2.47 17.77 -8.68
N VAL A 172 -3.02 17.51 -7.49
CA VAL A 172 -3.64 16.21 -7.13
C VAL A 172 -5.16 16.29 -6.97
N SER A 173 -5.80 17.40 -7.37
CA SER A 173 -7.22 17.65 -7.10
C SER A 173 -8.15 16.62 -7.73
N ASN A 174 -7.74 16.01 -8.85
CA ASN A 174 -8.53 14.96 -9.52
C ASN A 174 -8.73 13.70 -8.66
N SER A 175 -7.89 13.50 -7.63
CA SER A 175 -8.05 12.41 -6.66
C SER A 175 -8.86 12.83 -5.42
N LEU A 176 -9.19 14.12 -5.27
CA LEU A 176 -9.90 14.69 -4.11
C LEU A 176 -11.43 14.70 -4.32
N THR A 177 -11.97 13.61 -4.87
CA THR A 177 -13.41 13.38 -4.98
C THR A 177 -13.84 12.35 -3.95
N VAL A 178 -14.81 12.71 -3.10
CA VAL A 178 -15.35 11.82 -2.08
C VAL A 178 -16.33 10.82 -2.72
N ARG A 179 -15.99 9.52 -2.70
CA ARG A 179 -16.80 8.46 -3.33
C ARG A 179 -17.88 7.84 -2.42
N TRP A 180 -17.82 8.10 -1.12
CA TRP A 180 -18.78 7.63 -0.12
C TRP A 180 -18.75 8.54 1.11
N ARG A 181 -19.80 8.49 1.95
CA ARG A 181 -19.88 9.27 3.20
C ARG A 181 -18.56 9.17 3.99
N PRO A 182 -17.87 10.29 4.26
CA PRO A 182 -16.64 10.29 5.03
C PRO A 182 -16.77 9.56 6.37
N GLY A 183 -15.72 8.82 6.75
CA GLY A 183 -15.71 8.00 7.96
C GLY A 183 -16.43 6.65 7.83
N THR A 184 -17.00 6.25 6.68
CA THR A 184 -17.63 4.92 6.61
C THR A 184 -16.63 3.78 6.41
N MET A 185 -15.72 3.94 5.45
CA MET A 185 -14.83 2.87 4.95
C MET A 185 -13.43 3.45 4.72
N MET A 186 -12.39 2.65 5.02
CA MET A 186 -11.00 3.02 4.76
C MET A 186 -10.61 2.72 3.31
N SER A 187 -10.00 3.67 2.63
CA SER A 187 -9.37 3.51 1.31
C SER A 187 -8.15 4.41 1.24
N TYR A 188 -6.97 3.78 1.22
CA TYR A 188 -5.68 4.46 1.26
C TYR A 188 -5.54 5.54 0.18
N SER A 189 -5.16 6.76 0.57
CA SER A 189 -4.98 7.91 -0.32
C SER A 189 -3.74 8.72 0.05
N ASN A 190 -2.74 8.76 -0.83
CA ASN A 190 -1.61 9.69 -0.70
C ASN A 190 -2.05 11.16 -0.81
N PRO A 191 -2.97 11.55 -1.72
CA PRO A 191 -3.51 12.90 -1.77
C PRO A 191 -4.07 13.42 -0.44
N GLY A 192 -4.75 12.55 0.33
CA GLY A 192 -5.21 12.92 1.68
C GLY A 192 -4.08 13.33 2.63
N TYR A 193 -2.91 12.71 2.51
CA TYR A 193 -1.72 13.09 3.30
C TYR A 193 -1.02 14.34 2.77
N ASN A 194 -1.09 14.62 1.47
CA ASN A 194 -0.65 15.91 0.93
C ASN A 194 -1.46 17.06 1.57
N VAL A 195 -2.77 16.87 1.72
CA VAL A 195 -3.66 17.82 2.43
C VAL A 195 -3.26 17.95 3.90
N LEU A 196 -2.95 16.86 4.60
CA LEU A 196 -2.45 16.95 5.99
C LEU A 196 -1.14 17.74 6.09
N GLY A 197 -0.20 17.53 5.17
CA GLY A 197 1.01 18.35 5.08
C GLY A 197 0.66 19.83 4.96
N TYR A 198 -0.24 20.19 4.04
CA TYR A 198 -0.69 21.58 3.88
C TYR A 198 -1.41 22.14 5.11
N ILE A 199 -2.17 21.32 5.85
CA ILE A 199 -2.79 21.72 7.12
C ILE A 199 -1.72 22.06 8.17
N ILE A 200 -0.64 21.27 8.27
CA ILE A 200 0.49 21.62 9.14
C ILE A 200 1.02 23.01 8.77
N GLU A 201 1.19 23.31 7.48
CA GLU A 201 1.66 24.63 7.03
C GLU A 201 0.75 25.76 7.48
N LYS A 202 -0.55 25.60 7.26
CA LYS A 202 -1.56 26.61 7.56
C LYS A 202 -1.71 26.87 9.04
N VAL A 203 -1.68 25.82 9.87
CA VAL A 203 -1.89 25.94 11.32
C VAL A 203 -0.61 26.33 12.06
N SER A 204 0.56 25.89 11.59
CA SER A 204 1.84 26.20 12.24
C SER A 204 2.50 27.49 11.75
N GLY A 205 2.21 27.91 10.51
CA GLY A 205 2.93 28.99 9.83
C GLY A 205 4.30 28.59 9.27
N MET A 206 4.65 27.30 9.29
CA MET A 206 5.94 26.76 8.83
C MET A 206 5.73 25.71 7.74
N PRO A 207 6.65 25.57 6.76
CA PRO A 207 6.63 24.42 5.85
C PRO A 207 6.54 23.10 6.62
N TRP A 208 5.72 22.16 6.16
CA TRP A 208 5.38 20.96 6.95
C TRP A 208 6.61 20.12 7.27
N ASN A 209 7.54 20.01 6.32
CA ASN A 209 8.81 19.28 6.48
C ASN A 209 9.69 19.95 7.55
N ARG A 210 9.78 21.28 7.54
CA ARG A 210 10.50 22.07 8.55
C ARG A 210 9.87 21.95 9.93
N TYR A 211 8.55 21.96 10.01
CA TYR A 211 7.84 21.73 11.26
C TYR A 211 8.22 20.36 11.87
N LEU A 212 8.22 19.29 11.08
CA LEU A 212 8.60 17.96 11.58
C LEU A 212 10.09 17.85 11.94
N GLU A 213 10.97 18.49 11.16
CA GLU A 213 12.41 18.56 11.48
C GLU A 213 12.66 19.24 12.84
N GLU A 214 11.98 20.35 13.12
CA GLU A 214 12.17 21.12 14.34
C GLU A 214 11.42 20.54 15.55
N GLN A 215 10.24 19.97 15.34
CA GLN A 215 9.36 19.51 16.43
C GLN A 215 9.47 18.00 16.71
N ILE A 216 10.11 17.22 15.85
CA ILE A 216 10.26 15.76 16.01
C ILE A 216 11.72 15.34 15.87
N PHE A 217 12.37 15.63 14.74
CA PHE A 217 13.72 15.11 14.49
C PHE A 217 14.77 15.74 15.40
N SER A 218 14.75 17.06 15.56
CA SER A 218 15.73 17.77 16.39
C SER A 218 15.66 17.36 17.86
N PRO A 219 14.47 17.31 18.53
CA PRO A 219 14.36 16.80 19.91
C PRO A 219 14.79 15.34 20.09
N LEU A 220 14.74 14.54 19.03
CA LEU A 220 15.17 13.13 19.04
C LEU A 220 16.60 12.92 18.54
N ASN A 221 17.33 13.99 18.23
CA ASN A 221 18.68 13.96 17.65
C ASN A 221 18.77 13.11 16.36
N MET A 222 17.73 13.18 15.53
CA MET A 222 17.64 12.50 14.23
C MET A 222 18.20 13.38 13.10
N HIS A 223 19.48 13.76 13.20
CA HIS A 223 20.10 14.75 12.30
C HIS A 223 20.35 14.26 10.86
N ASN A 224 20.20 12.96 10.61
CA ASN A 224 20.36 12.34 9.30
C ASN A 224 19.01 11.95 8.67
N SER A 225 17.91 12.34 9.33
CA SER A 225 16.54 12.21 8.82
C SER A 225 16.11 13.52 8.18
N LEU A 226 15.52 13.44 6.99
CA LEU A 226 14.98 14.58 6.27
C LEU A 226 13.85 14.16 5.33
N PHE A 227 13.20 15.13 4.72
CA PHE A 227 12.24 14.90 3.65
C PHE A 227 12.89 15.29 2.32
N ASP A 228 13.39 14.28 1.60
CA ASP A 228 14.03 14.47 0.30
C ASP A 228 13.10 14.03 -0.83
N LEU A 229 12.85 14.94 -1.77
CA LEU A 229 11.95 14.70 -2.88
C LEU A 229 12.66 14.08 -4.08
N ASP A 230 13.97 14.32 -4.26
CA ASP A 230 14.70 13.85 -5.44
C ASP A 230 16.03 13.13 -5.11
N GLY A 231 16.32 12.91 -3.82
CA GLY A 231 17.48 12.13 -3.37
C GLY A 231 18.81 12.85 -3.58
N THR A 232 18.78 14.14 -3.91
CA THR A 232 19.99 14.92 -4.21
C THR A 232 20.55 15.67 -3.02
N GLN A 233 19.85 15.70 -1.88
CA GLN A 233 20.27 16.54 -0.75
C GLN A 233 21.48 15.98 0.00
N ARG A 234 21.83 14.70 -0.17
CA ARG A 234 22.87 14.03 0.63
C ARG A 234 23.73 13.05 -0.19
N PRO A 235 25.05 12.94 0.08
CA PRO A 235 25.94 12.03 -0.64
C PRO A 235 25.81 10.54 -0.24
N SER A 236 25.28 10.22 0.93
CA SER A 236 25.22 8.84 1.48
C SER A 236 23.89 8.12 1.17
N PHE A 237 23.15 8.63 0.19
CA PHE A 237 21.90 8.04 -0.27
C PHE A 237 22.16 6.74 -1.01
N ALA A 238 21.52 5.65 -0.58
CA ALA A 238 21.62 4.37 -1.27
C ALA A 238 21.02 4.48 -2.69
N THR A 239 21.59 3.77 -3.64
CA THR A 239 21.01 3.65 -4.98
C THR A 239 19.86 2.64 -4.90
N GLY A 240 18.67 3.00 -5.38
CA GLY A 240 17.53 2.08 -5.51
C GLY A 240 17.72 1.16 -6.71
N TYR A 241 17.31 -0.10 -6.60
CA TYR A 241 17.45 -1.09 -7.67
C TYR A 241 16.13 -1.80 -7.97
N ASP A 242 16.04 -2.34 -9.18
CA ASP A 242 15.11 -3.38 -9.56
C ASP A 242 15.91 -4.65 -9.90
N PHE A 243 15.35 -5.83 -9.61
CA PHE A 243 15.97 -7.11 -9.92
C PHE A 243 15.10 -7.89 -10.90
N GLN A 244 15.52 -7.93 -12.17
CA GLN A 244 14.79 -8.62 -13.23
C GLN A 244 15.75 -9.44 -14.10
N ASN A 245 15.32 -10.64 -14.49
CA ASN A 245 16.09 -11.54 -15.37
C ASN A 245 17.51 -11.85 -14.87
N GLY A 246 17.70 -11.90 -13.54
CA GLY A 246 19.01 -12.17 -12.94
C GLY A 246 19.94 -10.95 -12.84
N GLU A 247 19.48 -9.76 -13.21
CA GLU A 247 20.28 -8.54 -13.22
C GLU A 247 19.71 -7.45 -12.30
N TYR A 248 20.60 -6.74 -11.61
CA TYR A 248 20.28 -5.52 -10.89
C TYR A 248 20.33 -4.31 -11.81
N ARG A 249 19.26 -3.52 -11.82
CA ARG A 249 19.17 -2.27 -12.59
C ARG A 249 18.92 -1.12 -11.66
N ALA A 250 19.79 -0.11 -11.70
CA ALA A 250 19.60 1.11 -10.92
C ALA A 250 18.31 1.80 -11.37
N MET A 251 17.47 2.16 -10.40
CA MET A 251 16.24 2.88 -10.62
C MET A 251 16.44 4.38 -10.42
N PRO A 252 15.83 5.22 -11.26
CA PRO A 252 15.76 6.65 -10.99
C PRO A 252 14.91 6.90 -9.74
N PHE A 253 15.35 7.87 -8.94
CA PHE A 253 14.58 8.35 -7.80
C PHE A 253 13.63 9.47 -8.27
N TYR A 254 12.35 9.16 -8.37
CA TYR A 254 11.35 10.08 -8.89
C TYR A 254 10.80 11.01 -7.82
N ARG A 255 10.73 12.30 -8.16
CA ARG A 255 10.01 13.28 -7.36
C ARG A 255 8.50 13.02 -7.42
N PRO A 256 7.78 12.97 -6.29
CA PRO A 256 6.32 12.93 -6.31
C PRO A 256 5.74 14.26 -6.80
N ILE A 257 4.58 14.23 -7.47
CA ILE A 257 3.86 15.49 -7.83
C ILE A 257 3.34 16.23 -6.59
N GLY A 258 3.13 15.49 -5.50
CA GLY A 258 2.68 15.99 -4.20
C GLY A 258 3.77 16.77 -3.46
N ASN A 259 3.45 17.26 -2.26
CA ASN A 259 4.40 17.99 -1.40
C ASN A 259 5.38 17.05 -0.69
N GLY A 260 5.25 15.74 -0.90
CA GLY A 260 6.07 14.72 -0.25
C GLY A 260 5.54 14.25 1.10
N ALA A 261 4.49 14.83 1.66
CA ALA A 261 3.94 14.44 2.97
C ALA A 261 3.43 12.97 2.99
N GLY A 262 3.16 12.40 1.82
CA GLY A 262 2.83 10.99 1.68
C GLY A 262 4.04 10.04 1.62
N SER A 263 5.25 10.50 1.27
CA SER A 263 6.31 9.58 0.84
C SER A 263 7.77 10.04 1.02
N ALA A 264 8.09 11.29 1.31
CA ALA A 264 9.44 11.85 1.13
C ALA A 264 10.50 11.52 2.19
N LEU A 265 10.17 10.75 3.23
CA LEU A 265 11.10 10.48 4.33
C LEU A 265 12.35 9.73 3.82
N VAL A 266 13.50 10.25 4.22
CA VAL A 266 14.80 9.61 4.10
C VAL A 266 15.40 9.55 5.49
N SER A 267 15.94 8.39 5.86
CA SER A 267 16.50 8.17 7.20
C SER A 267 17.60 7.12 7.19
N THR A 268 18.28 6.99 8.33
CA THR A 268 19.33 6.01 8.62
C THR A 268 18.88 5.03 9.69
N ALA A 269 19.63 3.92 9.87
CA ALA A 269 19.39 2.97 10.96
C ALA A 269 19.53 3.63 12.33
N GLU A 270 20.55 4.50 12.47
CA GLU A 270 20.85 5.19 13.72
C GLU A 270 19.69 6.09 14.18
N ASP A 271 19.13 6.87 13.26
CA ASP A 271 18.03 7.77 13.59
C ASP A 271 16.71 7.03 13.84
N MET A 272 16.44 5.97 13.07
CA MET A 272 15.28 5.10 13.35
C MET A 272 15.40 4.42 14.71
N ALA A 273 16.59 4.02 15.14
CA ALA A 273 16.79 3.46 16.47
C ALA A 273 16.45 4.48 17.58
N LYS A 274 16.83 5.75 17.42
CA LYS A 274 16.46 6.84 18.36
C LYS A 274 14.94 7.05 18.38
N PHE A 275 14.29 7.06 17.21
CA PHE A 275 12.84 7.18 17.11
C PHE A 275 12.11 6.04 17.79
N MET A 276 12.56 4.81 17.55
CA MET A 276 11.96 3.61 18.15
C MET A 276 12.14 3.55 19.67
N LEU A 277 13.29 3.98 20.19
CA LEU A 277 13.46 4.16 21.64
C LEU A 277 12.44 5.14 22.21
N TYR A 278 12.17 6.25 21.51
CA TYR A 278 11.13 7.20 21.91
C TYR A 278 9.74 6.54 21.94
N LEU A 279 9.35 5.79 20.90
CA LEU A 279 8.03 5.14 20.86
C LEU A 279 7.81 4.15 22.01
N LEU A 280 8.87 3.47 22.48
CA LEU A 280 8.79 2.45 23.53
C LEU A 280 8.89 3.00 24.95
N ASN A 281 9.35 4.24 25.12
CA ASN A 281 9.65 4.81 26.43
C ASN A 281 8.70 5.95 26.80
N ASP A 282 8.40 5.99 28.09
CA ASP A 282 7.60 7.04 28.67
C ASP A 282 8.50 8.28 28.78
N ARG A 283 8.26 9.29 27.94
CA ARG A 283 8.92 10.59 28.07
C ARG A 283 7.94 11.61 28.63
N THR A 284 8.41 12.36 29.62
CA THR A 284 7.70 13.49 30.22
C THR A 284 8.13 14.83 29.59
N ASP A 285 8.95 14.80 28.55
CA ASP A 285 9.36 15.99 27.81
C ASP A 285 8.15 16.62 27.09
N SER A 286 7.82 17.85 27.48
CA SER A 286 6.69 18.62 26.92
C SER A 286 6.77 18.90 25.41
N SER A 287 7.94 18.72 24.79
CA SER A 287 8.14 19.04 23.36
C SER A 287 7.64 17.95 22.40
N LEU A 288 7.54 16.70 22.84
CA LEU A 288 7.09 15.55 22.05
C LEU A 288 5.71 15.05 22.53
N LEU A 289 5.10 14.13 21.77
CA LEU A 289 3.89 13.46 22.26
C LEU A 289 4.22 12.58 23.47
N ASP A 290 3.41 12.70 24.50
CA ASP A 290 3.41 11.80 25.64
C ASP A 290 2.74 10.46 25.29
N ASN A 291 2.60 9.60 26.29
CA ASN A 291 1.98 8.29 26.12
C ASN A 291 0.52 8.36 25.66
N ALA A 292 -0.23 9.38 26.10
CA ALA A 292 -1.62 9.56 25.72
C ALA A 292 -1.72 9.97 24.25
N GLY A 293 -0.88 10.90 23.80
CA GLY A 293 -0.78 11.30 22.39
C GLY A 293 -0.35 10.13 21.48
N LEU A 294 0.63 9.33 21.90
CA LEU A 294 1.03 8.12 21.19
C LEU A 294 -0.10 7.07 21.16
N LYS A 295 -0.87 6.94 22.25
CA LYS A 295 -1.99 5.99 22.30
C LYS A 295 -3.15 6.42 21.40
N GLU A 296 -3.41 7.72 21.30
CA GLU A 296 -4.38 8.26 20.36
C GLU A 296 -4.02 7.89 18.92
N MET A 297 -2.73 7.94 18.56
CA MET A 297 -2.28 7.49 17.23
C MET A 297 -2.52 5.99 16.95
N GLU A 298 -2.70 5.16 17.98
CA GLU A 298 -3.03 3.74 17.85
C GLU A 298 -4.54 3.47 17.83
N THR A 299 -5.38 4.49 18.02
CA THR A 299 -6.83 4.39 18.17
C THR A 299 -7.54 4.68 16.85
N ILE A 300 -8.54 3.88 16.51
CA ILE A 300 -9.33 4.06 15.29
C ILE A 300 -10.66 4.71 15.69
N HIS A 301 -11.03 5.80 15.04
CA HIS A 301 -12.19 6.61 15.39
C HIS A 301 -13.33 6.55 14.36
N SER A 302 -13.00 6.53 13.07
CA SER A 302 -13.99 6.90 12.05
C SER A 302 -14.76 5.71 11.46
N THR A 303 -14.07 4.63 11.06
CA THR A 303 -14.67 3.52 10.29
C THR A 303 -15.93 2.93 10.94
N LEU A 304 -16.87 2.42 10.13
CA LEU A 304 -18.03 1.70 10.65
C LEU A 304 -17.63 0.49 11.51
N ALA A 305 -16.56 -0.21 11.12
CA ALA A 305 -16.03 -1.34 11.88
C ALA A 305 -15.53 -0.93 13.27
N SER A 306 -14.77 0.17 13.36
CA SER A 306 -14.31 0.71 14.65
C SER A 306 -15.48 1.13 15.55
N ARG A 307 -16.47 1.85 15.00
CA ARG A 307 -17.69 2.23 15.73
C ARG A 307 -18.50 1.03 16.21
N ALA A 308 -18.38 -0.10 15.53
CA ALA A 308 -18.99 -1.37 15.93
C ALA A 308 -18.08 -2.24 16.85
N GLY A 309 -16.91 -1.73 17.25
CA GLY A 309 -16.04 -2.32 18.26
C GLY A 309 -14.74 -2.95 17.73
N LEU A 310 -14.49 -2.96 16.42
CA LEU A 310 -13.25 -3.51 15.84
C LEU A 310 -12.13 -2.45 15.82
N GLN A 311 -11.20 -2.53 16.78
CA GLN A 311 -10.04 -1.63 16.88
C GLN A 311 -8.78 -2.13 16.14
N THR A 312 -8.95 -3.09 15.22
CA THR A 312 -7.91 -3.60 14.35
C THR A 312 -8.00 -2.94 12.98
N GLY A 313 -6.89 -2.38 12.50
CA GLY A 313 -6.80 -1.70 11.21
C GLY A 313 -6.00 -0.40 11.30
N TYR A 314 -6.22 0.46 10.31
CA TYR A 314 -5.48 1.71 10.13
C TYR A 314 -6.02 2.80 11.07
N ALA A 315 -5.16 3.28 11.97
CA ALA A 315 -5.42 4.37 12.92
C ALA A 315 -4.83 5.69 12.39
N LEU A 316 -4.35 6.60 13.25
CA LEU A 316 -3.84 7.91 12.81
C LEU A 316 -2.42 7.76 12.23
N GLY A 317 -2.31 7.51 10.92
CA GLY A 317 -1.02 7.27 10.24
C GLY A 317 -0.26 6.05 10.74
N ASN A 318 -0.97 5.14 11.40
CA ASN A 318 -0.41 4.01 12.14
C ASN A 318 -1.30 2.79 11.92
N ASP A 319 -0.81 1.81 11.17
CA ASP A 319 -1.55 0.59 10.85
C ASP A 319 -1.24 -0.53 11.84
N LEU A 320 -2.10 -1.55 11.88
CA LEU A 320 -1.85 -2.78 12.61
C LEU A 320 -1.33 -3.86 11.66
N PHE A 321 -0.10 -4.29 11.89
CA PHE A 321 0.51 -5.41 11.18
C PHE A 321 0.42 -6.65 12.07
N PRO A 322 -0.45 -7.62 11.74
CA PRO A 322 -0.45 -8.92 12.39
C PRO A 322 0.81 -9.68 11.99
N ASN A 323 1.28 -10.49 12.92
CA ASN A 323 2.57 -11.10 12.76
C ASN A 323 2.64 -12.52 13.34
N ASN A 324 3.74 -12.90 14.00
CA ASN A 324 4.23 -14.21 14.39
C ASN A 324 3.37 -14.94 15.43
N LYS A 325 2.11 -14.52 15.54
CA LYS A 325 1.08 -15.08 16.39
C LYS A 325 1.38 -14.96 17.89
N LYS A 326 2.35 -14.12 18.26
CA LYS A 326 2.72 -13.82 19.65
C LYS A 326 2.40 -12.39 20.04
N VAL A 327 2.66 -11.46 19.14
CA VAL A 327 2.43 -10.03 19.33
C VAL A 327 1.80 -9.44 18.07
N SER A 328 1.06 -8.35 18.24
CA SER A 328 0.68 -7.48 17.14
C SER A 328 1.62 -6.28 17.07
N LEU A 329 1.90 -5.80 15.87
CA LEU A 329 2.78 -4.67 15.68
C LEU A 329 1.98 -3.49 15.14
N ARG A 330 2.30 -2.30 15.65
CA ARG A 330 1.85 -1.01 15.13
C ARG A 330 2.97 -0.40 14.29
N GLY A 331 2.64 0.49 13.39
CA GLY A 331 3.62 1.25 12.62
C GLY A 331 3.18 1.51 11.19
N HIS A 332 4.11 1.52 10.25
CA HIS A 332 3.81 1.79 8.84
C HIS A 332 4.85 1.12 7.92
N ASN A 333 4.44 0.82 6.69
CA ASN A 333 5.32 0.36 5.61
C ASN A 333 5.40 1.36 4.44
N GLY A 334 6.43 1.23 3.62
CA GLY A 334 6.73 2.09 2.50
C GLY A 334 7.19 1.27 1.31
N LYS A 335 6.80 1.71 0.12
CA LYS A 335 7.29 1.20 -1.15
C LYS A 335 7.33 2.35 -2.16
N GLY A 336 8.45 2.51 -2.84
CA GLY A 336 8.62 3.57 -3.84
C GLY A 336 10.05 3.65 -4.36
N GLU A 337 10.21 3.97 -5.65
CA GLU A 337 11.47 4.47 -6.23
C GLU A 337 12.68 3.51 -6.03
N GLY A 338 12.45 2.19 -6.08
CA GLY A 338 13.49 1.19 -5.84
C GLY A 338 13.71 0.84 -4.37
N PHE A 339 12.78 1.20 -3.48
CA PHE A 339 12.87 0.93 -2.05
C PHE A 339 11.61 0.30 -1.48
N VAL A 340 11.77 -0.53 -0.45
CA VAL A 340 10.70 -1.00 0.45
C VAL A 340 11.20 -0.87 1.89
N SER A 341 10.36 -0.38 2.79
CA SER A 341 10.77 -0.04 4.16
C SER A 341 9.66 -0.20 5.18
N TRP A 342 9.94 -0.80 6.33
CA TRP A 342 8.97 -1.02 7.42
C TRP A 342 9.50 -0.40 8.71
N LEU A 343 8.60 0.20 9.48
CA LEU A 343 8.85 0.64 10.86
C LEU A 343 7.74 0.04 11.71
N PHE A 344 8.06 -0.92 12.57
CA PHE A 344 7.09 -1.64 13.40
C PHE A 344 7.50 -1.67 14.87
N PHE A 345 6.51 -1.60 15.76
CA PHE A 345 6.72 -1.59 17.19
C PHE A 345 5.55 -2.20 17.97
N ASN A 346 5.81 -2.63 19.19
CA ASN A 346 4.82 -2.96 20.20
C ASN A 346 5.29 -2.43 21.55
N ARG A 347 4.56 -1.45 22.10
CA ARG A 347 4.91 -0.76 23.34
C ARG A 347 4.73 -1.64 24.58
N GLU A 348 3.71 -2.50 24.59
CA GLU A 348 3.44 -3.42 25.69
C GLU A 348 4.54 -4.49 25.82
N ALA A 349 4.97 -5.04 24.68
CA ALA A 349 6.08 -5.99 24.60
C ALA A 349 7.46 -5.31 24.67
N GLY A 350 7.53 -3.98 24.57
CA GLY A 350 8.76 -3.20 24.63
C GLY A 350 9.75 -3.51 23.50
N ILE A 351 9.24 -3.74 22.28
CA ILE A 351 10.06 -4.11 21.10
C ILE A 351 9.73 -3.25 19.89
N ALA A 352 10.74 -2.93 19.08
CA ALA A 352 10.57 -2.24 17.82
C ALA A 352 11.69 -2.59 16.83
N TYR A 353 11.40 -2.51 15.55
CA TYR A 353 12.41 -2.60 14.51
C TYR A 353 12.04 -1.77 13.27
N ALA A 354 13.06 -1.32 12.55
CA ALA A 354 12.94 -0.67 11.26
C ALA A 354 13.86 -1.36 10.27
N ILE A 355 13.36 -1.64 9.07
CA ILE A 355 14.10 -2.25 7.98
C ILE A 355 13.84 -1.50 6.67
N ALA A 356 14.84 -1.36 5.83
CA ALA A 356 14.67 -0.81 4.48
C ALA A 356 15.59 -1.51 3.48
N ALA A 357 15.04 -1.99 2.37
CA ALA A 357 15.79 -2.53 1.25
C ALA A 357 15.85 -1.51 0.12
N ASN A 358 16.98 -1.43 -0.58
CA ASN A 358 17.16 -0.65 -1.80
C ASN A 358 16.83 -1.48 -3.05
N SER A 359 15.80 -2.32 -2.94
CA SER A 359 15.12 -2.97 -4.05
C SER A 359 13.66 -3.23 -3.69
N VAL A 360 12.78 -3.34 -4.69
CA VAL A 360 11.36 -3.66 -4.48
C VAL A 360 11.20 -5.16 -4.27
N VAL A 361 11.43 -5.60 -3.04
CA VAL A 361 11.44 -7.01 -2.63
C VAL A 361 10.41 -7.32 -1.54
N ASN A 362 10.21 -8.61 -1.29
CA ASN A 362 9.43 -9.08 -0.15
C ASN A 362 10.26 -9.05 1.15
N LEU A 363 9.91 -8.18 2.10
CA LEU A 363 10.60 -8.11 3.40
C LEU A 363 10.06 -9.08 4.47
N TRP A 364 9.01 -9.87 4.18
CA TRP A 364 8.44 -10.80 5.17
C TRP A 364 9.46 -11.80 5.72
N PRO A 365 10.36 -12.42 4.92
CA PRO A 365 11.38 -13.33 5.45
C PRO A 365 12.36 -12.64 6.41
N ILE A 366 12.72 -11.38 6.16
CA ILE A 366 13.57 -10.56 7.04
C ILE A 366 12.86 -10.28 8.36
N SER A 367 11.60 -9.83 8.28
CA SER A 367 10.72 -9.57 9.42
C SER A 367 10.60 -10.80 10.32
N GLN A 368 10.31 -11.97 9.75
CA GLN A 368 10.18 -13.23 10.50
C GLN A 368 11.43 -13.53 11.32
N VAL A 369 12.62 -13.39 10.73
CA VAL A 369 13.91 -13.60 11.41
C VAL A 369 14.08 -12.65 12.60
N ILE A 370 13.77 -11.35 12.42
CA ILE A 370 13.88 -10.33 13.47
C ILE A 370 12.87 -10.60 14.59
N GLU A 371 11.64 -10.95 14.24
CA GLU A 371 10.55 -11.08 15.19
C GLU A 371 10.64 -12.38 15.99
N GLU A 372 11.09 -13.48 15.38
CA GLU A 372 11.46 -14.69 16.11
C GLU A 372 12.53 -14.39 17.17
N PHE A 373 13.53 -13.59 16.82
CA PHE A 373 14.59 -13.16 17.74
C PHE A 373 14.03 -12.30 18.88
N LEU A 374 13.19 -11.30 18.56
CA LEU A 374 12.60 -10.38 19.55
C LEU A 374 11.60 -11.06 20.48
N THR A 375 10.85 -12.03 19.97
CA THR A 375 9.73 -12.67 20.69
C THR A 375 10.04 -14.09 21.17
N LYS A 376 11.32 -14.51 21.18
CA LYS A 376 11.73 -15.86 21.62
C LYS A 376 11.19 -16.25 23.00
N ASN A 377 11.09 -15.28 23.90
CA ASN A 377 10.61 -15.45 25.28
C ASN A 377 9.15 -15.01 25.49
N ILE A 378 8.44 -14.63 24.41
CA ILE A 378 7.03 -14.24 24.49
C ILE A 378 6.19 -15.44 24.08
N SER A 379 5.30 -15.87 24.96
CA SER A 379 4.31 -16.91 24.65
C SER A 379 3.17 -16.34 23.83
N ALA A 380 2.63 -17.14 22.92
CA ALA A 380 1.43 -16.77 22.19
C ALA A 380 0.24 -16.59 23.15
N PRO A 381 -0.58 -15.53 22.98
CA PRO A 381 -1.78 -15.37 23.78
C PRO A 381 -2.76 -16.51 23.48
N LYS A 382 -3.55 -16.91 24.49
CA LYS A 382 -4.62 -17.90 24.29
C LYS A 382 -5.71 -17.28 23.41
N PRO A 383 -5.98 -17.82 22.21
CA PRO A 383 -6.98 -17.22 21.33
C PRO A 383 -8.38 -17.34 21.93
N VAL A 384 -9.14 -16.25 21.92
CA VAL A 384 -10.53 -16.25 22.39
C VAL A 384 -11.41 -17.00 21.37
N SER A 385 -12.38 -17.75 21.87
CA SER A 385 -13.48 -18.33 21.09
C SER A 385 -14.76 -18.25 21.92
N LEU A 386 -15.81 -17.67 21.34
CA LEU A 386 -17.12 -17.54 21.95
C LEU A 386 -18.20 -18.11 21.03
N PRO A 387 -19.25 -18.73 21.58
CA PRO A 387 -20.36 -19.21 20.78
C PRO A 387 -21.04 -18.05 20.04
N ILE A 388 -21.48 -18.30 18.81
CA ILE A 388 -22.24 -17.37 18.01
C ILE A 388 -23.72 -17.48 18.38
N ASN A 389 -24.38 -16.34 18.54
CA ASN A 389 -25.84 -16.31 18.56
C ASN A 389 -26.35 -16.50 17.13
N GLU A 390 -26.72 -17.74 16.78
CA GLU A 390 -27.17 -18.08 15.43
C GLU A 390 -28.41 -17.29 15.00
N GLN A 391 -29.32 -16.96 15.92
CA GLN A 391 -30.52 -16.18 15.59
C GLN A 391 -30.17 -14.77 15.10
N LYS A 392 -29.07 -14.18 15.59
CA LYS A 392 -28.59 -12.87 15.16
C LYS A 392 -27.81 -12.93 13.83
N ILE A 393 -27.01 -13.98 13.61
CA ILE A 393 -26.10 -14.07 12.46
C ILE A 393 -26.75 -14.71 11.23
N LYS A 394 -27.66 -15.70 11.40
CA LYS A 394 -28.34 -16.37 10.27
C LYS A 394 -29.01 -15.38 9.30
N PRO A 395 -29.73 -14.33 9.76
CA PRO A 395 -30.30 -13.32 8.86
C PRO A 395 -29.26 -12.50 8.07
N LEU A 396 -28.01 -12.49 8.52
CA LEU A 396 -26.90 -11.76 7.88
C LEU A 396 -26.17 -12.61 6.84
N LEU A 397 -26.42 -13.92 6.75
CA LEU A 397 -25.83 -14.79 5.72
C LEU A 397 -26.27 -14.38 4.30
N GLY A 398 -25.42 -14.70 3.31
CA GLY A 398 -25.64 -14.36 1.91
C GLY A 398 -24.42 -13.73 1.25
N TYR A 399 -24.64 -13.09 0.10
CA TYR A 399 -23.58 -12.50 -0.71
C TYR A 399 -23.26 -11.06 -0.28
N TYR A 400 -21.98 -10.74 -0.23
CA TYR A 400 -21.43 -9.45 0.13
C TYR A 400 -20.51 -8.92 -0.98
N GLN A 401 -20.85 -7.77 -1.53
CA GLN A 401 -20.12 -7.11 -2.60
C GLN A 401 -19.03 -6.18 -2.05
N PHE A 402 -17.84 -6.18 -2.66
CA PHE A 402 -16.72 -5.31 -2.27
C PHE A 402 -17.00 -3.84 -2.60
N MET A 403 -16.67 -2.91 -1.70
CA MET A 403 -17.15 -1.52 -1.76
C MET A 403 -16.09 -0.42 -1.75
N ASN A 404 -14.82 -0.71 -1.44
CA ASN A 404 -13.79 0.30 -1.24
C ASN A 404 -12.51 0.04 -2.06
N PRO A 405 -12.59 -0.08 -3.40
CA PRO A 405 -11.41 -0.11 -4.26
C PRO A 405 -10.59 1.16 -4.08
N LYS A 406 -9.26 1.05 -4.11
CA LYS A 406 -8.34 2.18 -3.90
C LYS A 406 -8.47 3.25 -5.00
N ASN A 407 -8.50 2.79 -6.25
CA ASN A 407 -8.71 3.60 -7.45
C ASN A 407 -9.86 3.02 -8.26
N GLU A 408 -10.94 3.76 -8.49
CA GLU A 408 -12.14 3.23 -9.15
C GLU A 408 -11.81 2.78 -10.57
N ARG A 409 -11.11 3.63 -11.35
CA ARG A 409 -10.66 3.33 -12.71
C ARG A 409 -9.97 1.97 -12.81
N TRP A 410 -9.04 1.67 -11.91
CA TRP A 410 -8.21 0.46 -12.03
C TRP A 410 -8.79 -0.76 -11.34
N GLU A 411 -9.58 -0.57 -10.28
CA GLU A 411 -10.04 -1.67 -9.42
C GLU A 411 -11.56 -1.89 -9.47
N PHE A 412 -12.31 -1.24 -10.37
CA PHE A 412 -13.77 -1.43 -10.49
C PHE A 412 -14.18 -2.90 -10.60
N TYR A 413 -13.39 -3.72 -11.29
CA TYR A 413 -13.64 -5.15 -11.47
C TYR A 413 -13.68 -5.89 -10.12
N ARG A 414 -13.00 -5.40 -9.08
CA ARG A 414 -13.06 -5.99 -7.73
C ARG A 414 -14.44 -5.83 -7.11
N ARG A 415 -15.20 -4.77 -7.44
CA ARG A 415 -16.60 -4.66 -7.00
C ARG A 415 -17.47 -5.74 -7.65
N ILE A 416 -17.16 -6.15 -8.87
CA ILE A 416 -17.97 -7.09 -9.65
C ILE A 416 -17.59 -8.54 -9.33
N PHE A 417 -16.30 -8.83 -9.20
CA PHE A 417 -15.75 -10.20 -9.09
C PHE A 417 -15.04 -10.48 -7.76
N GLY A 418 -14.89 -9.48 -6.90
CA GLY A 418 -14.14 -9.59 -5.64
C GLY A 418 -15.02 -9.72 -4.40
N GLY A 419 -16.30 -10.07 -4.53
CA GLY A 419 -17.17 -10.26 -3.37
C GLY A 419 -16.90 -11.56 -2.60
N ILE A 420 -17.69 -11.78 -1.55
CA ILE A 420 -17.63 -12.95 -0.68
C ILE A 420 -19.03 -13.46 -0.37
N GLU A 421 -19.15 -14.71 0.04
CA GLU A 421 -20.40 -15.31 0.47
C GLU A 421 -20.27 -15.84 1.89
N LEU A 422 -21.13 -15.36 2.80
CA LEU A 422 -21.26 -15.91 4.14
C LEU A 422 -22.26 -17.07 4.08
N THR A 423 -21.76 -18.30 4.17
CA THR A 423 -22.54 -19.49 3.79
C THR A 423 -23.19 -20.20 4.97
N ALA A 424 -22.49 -20.29 6.09
CA ALA A 424 -22.94 -21.05 7.24
C ALA A 424 -22.39 -20.51 8.55
N VAL A 425 -23.11 -20.79 9.62
CA VAL A 425 -22.70 -20.58 11.01
C VAL A 425 -22.85 -21.90 11.76
N SER A 426 -21.88 -22.23 12.62
CA SER A 426 -21.95 -23.39 13.49
C SER A 426 -21.11 -23.16 14.75
N LYS A 427 -21.74 -23.27 15.92
CA LYS A 427 -21.10 -23.04 17.23
C LYS A 427 -20.40 -21.68 17.29
N ASP A 428 -19.08 -21.65 17.22
CA ASP A 428 -18.20 -20.47 17.27
C ASP A 428 -17.69 -20.04 15.89
N ARG A 429 -18.14 -20.70 14.81
CA ARG A 429 -17.58 -20.53 13.45
C ARG A 429 -18.54 -19.85 12.49
N LEU A 430 -18.00 -18.91 11.71
CA LEU A 430 -18.60 -18.36 10.50
C LEU A 430 -17.80 -18.85 9.29
N VAL A 431 -18.49 -19.42 8.29
CA VAL A 431 -17.88 -19.87 7.04
C VAL A 431 -18.00 -18.77 6.00
N VAL A 432 -16.86 -18.36 5.46
CA VAL A 432 -16.75 -17.36 4.41
C VAL A 432 -16.19 -18.03 3.17
N LYS A 433 -16.96 -17.98 2.08
CA LYS A 433 -16.53 -18.44 0.77
C LYS A 433 -16.06 -17.25 -0.05
N LYS A 434 -14.80 -17.26 -0.46
CA LYS A 434 -14.24 -16.31 -1.43
C LYS A 434 -14.65 -16.71 -2.85
N GLU A 435 -14.59 -15.77 -3.79
CA GLU A 435 -14.95 -16.03 -5.21
C GLU A 435 -14.06 -17.09 -5.87
N ASN A 436 -12.80 -17.25 -5.45
CA ASN A 436 -11.94 -18.36 -5.90
C ASN A 436 -12.33 -19.74 -5.35
N GLY A 437 -13.43 -19.84 -4.61
CA GLY A 437 -13.91 -21.08 -3.99
C GLY A 437 -13.24 -21.42 -2.65
N GLN A 438 -12.23 -20.67 -2.23
CA GLN A 438 -11.58 -20.87 -0.94
C GLN A 438 -12.58 -20.64 0.20
N LEU A 439 -12.63 -21.60 1.11
CA LEU A 439 -13.41 -21.50 2.34
C LEU A 439 -12.48 -21.08 3.48
N ASP A 440 -12.80 -19.97 4.11
CA ASP A 440 -12.21 -19.55 5.37
C ASP A 440 -13.21 -19.81 6.51
N SER A 441 -12.72 -20.35 7.62
CA SER A 441 -13.48 -20.50 8.85
C SER A 441 -13.00 -19.47 9.87
N LEU A 442 -13.86 -18.51 10.14
CA LEU A 442 -13.62 -17.46 11.12
C LEU A 442 -14.14 -17.89 12.48
N VAL A 443 -13.36 -17.62 13.53
CA VAL A 443 -13.70 -17.92 14.92
C VAL A 443 -14.22 -16.65 15.58
N HIS A 444 -15.41 -16.74 16.18
CA HIS A 444 -16.07 -15.63 16.83
C HIS A 444 -15.42 -15.30 18.17
N VAL A 445 -15.21 -14.01 18.42
CA VAL A 445 -14.60 -13.49 19.66
C VAL A 445 -15.54 -12.56 20.44
N GLY A 446 -16.79 -12.42 20.01
CA GLY A 446 -17.79 -11.56 20.65
C GLY A 446 -18.26 -10.42 19.75
N ASN A 447 -19.49 -9.92 19.97
CA ASN A 447 -20.05 -8.73 19.31
C ASN A 447 -19.97 -8.75 17.77
N GLY A 448 -20.06 -9.91 17.13
CA GLY A 448 -19.95 -10.02 15.67
C GLY A 448 -18.53 -9.81 15.15
N ILE A 449 -17.52 -9.85 16.03
CA ILE A 449 -16.11 -9.79 15.69
C ILE A 449 -15.56 -11.20 15.57
N PHE A 450 -14.68 -11.40 14.59
CA PHE A 450 -14.06 -12.69 14.31
C PHE A 450 -12.56 -12.54 14.04
N ARG A 451 -11.87 -13.66 14.19
CA ARG A 451 -10.46 -13.86 13.82
C ARG A 451 -10.32 -15.06 12.90
N LEU A 452 -9.20 -15.15 12.19
CA LEU A 452 -8.83 -16.41 11.52
C LEU A 452 -8.54 -17.48 12.58
N LYS A 453 -8.84 -18.74 12.26
CA LYS A 453 -8.66 -19.89 13.17
C LYS A 453 -7.27 -19.93 13.81
N ASP A 454 -6.24 -19.70 12.99
CA ASP A 454 -4.83 -19.83 13.37
C ASP A 454 -4.15 -18.48 13.64
N ASP A 455 -4.94 -17.43 13.87
CA ASP A 455 -4.48 -16.07 14.17
C ASP A 455 -4.98 -15.63 15.56
N ILE A 456 -4.25 -14.72 16.18
CA ILE A 456 -4.54 -14.13 17.49
C ILE A 456 -5.34 -12.83 17.36
N LEU A 457 -5.28 -12.16 16.20
CA LEU A 457 -5.92 -10.86 16.03
C LEU A 457 -7.37 -10.95 15.55
N PRO A 458 -8.31 -10.27 16.23
CA PRO A 458 -9.64 -10.03 15.68
C PRO A 458 -9.52 -9.03 14.54
N ALA A 459 -9.74 -9.46 13.30
CA ALA A 459 -9.54 -8.65 12.09
C ALA A 459 -10.79 -8.59 11.20
N PHE A 460 -11.88 -9.19 11.65
CA PHE A 460 -13.12 -9.29 10.88
C PHE A 460 -14.29 -8.85 11.75
N ILE A 461 -15.26 -8.18 11.14
CA ILE A 461 -16.51 -7.83 11.82
C ILE A 461 -17.69 -7.93 10.87
N LEU A 462 -18.80 -8.46 11.40
CA LEU A 462 -20.10 -8.51 10.77
C LEU A 462 -21.08 -7.70 11.62
N ALA A 463 -21.53 -6.57 11.07
CA ALA A 463 -22.37 -5.61 11.79
C ALA A 463 -23.37 -4.94 10.83
N ARG A 464 -24.11 -3.97 11.34
CA ARG A 464 -25.02 -3.12 10.55
C ARG A 464 -24.55 -1.67 10.63
N ASP A 465 -24.66 -0.95 9.52
CA ASP A 465 -24.42 0.49 9.49
C ASP A 465 -25.60 1.26 10.14
N PRO A 466 -25.50 2.59 10.34
CA PRO A 466 -26.58 3.39 10.92
C PRO A 466 -27.91 3.32 10.16
N ASP A 467 -27.87 3.02 8.86
CA ASP A 467 -29.05 2.82 8.00
C ASP A 467 -29.61 1.38 8.10
N GLY A 468 -29.06 0.57 9.00
CA GLY A 468 -29.45 -0.82 9.24
C GLY A 468 -28.92 -1.81 8.20
N GLN A 469 -28.10 -1.39 7.24
CA GLN A 469 -27.58 -2.26 6.19
C GLN A 469 -26.45 -3.15 6.72
N PRO A 470 -26.51 -4.48 6.51
CA PRO A 470 -25.42 -5.36 6.91
C PRO A 470 -24.15 -5.08 6.12
N PHE A 471 -23.03 -5.03 6.83
CA PHE A 471 -21.71 -4.98 6.25
C PHE A 471 -20.80 -6.02 6.89
N PHE A 472 -19.78 -6.39 6.12
CA PHE A 472 -18.68 -7.21 6.57
C PHE A 472 -17.39 -6.44 6.28
N GLN A 473 -16.53 -6.29 7.28
CA GLN A 473 -15.18 -5.80 7.06
C GLN A 473 -14.22 -6.93 7.40
N GLY A 474 -13.28 -7.18 6.48
CA GLY A 474 -12.24 -8.17 6.65
C GLY A 474 -10.86 -7.55 6.78
N TYR A 475 -9.88 -8.45 6.84
CA TYR A 475 -8.47 -8.14 6.91
C TYR A 475 -8.01 -7.14 5.83
N GLY A 476 -7.06 -6.27 6.18
CA GLY A 476 -6.58 -5.20 5.29
C GLY A 476 -7.62 -4.13 4.99
N ASN A 477 -8.63 -3.99 5.86
CA ASN A 477 -9.74 -3.03 5.75
C ASN A 477 -10.62 -3.22 4.50
N SER A 478 -10.63 -4.41 3.89
CA SER A 478 -11.56 -4.69 2.79
C SER A 478 -13.01 -4.66 3.30
N PHE A 479 -13.83 -3.80 2.71
CA PHE A 479 -15.21 -3.57 3.15
C PHE A 479 -16.20 -4.12 2.14
N TYR A 480 -17.24 -4.78 2.66
CA TYR A 480 -18.26 -5.43 1.85
C TYR A 480 -19.67 -5.11 2.35
N ARG A 481 -20.62 -4.91 1.43
CA ARG A 481 -22.05 -4.73 1.75
C ARG A 481 -22.86 -5.91 1.30
N LYS A 482 -23.84 -6.33 2.10
CA LYS A 482 -24.76 -7.39 1.72
C LYS A 482 -25.62 -6.93 0.54
N VAL A 483 -25.67 -7.73 -0.52
CA VAL A 483 -26.51 -7.46 -1.69
C VAL A 483 -27.21 -8.74 -2.16
N PRO A 484 -28.35 -8.65 -2.85
CA PRO A 484 -28.94 -9.82 -3.51
C PRO A 484 -27.96 -10.37 -4.56
N ARG A 485 -27.68 -11.68 -4.56
CA ARG A 485 -26.75 -12.29 -5.54
C ARG A 485 -27.17 -12.02 -6.99
N ALA A 486 -28.46 -11.91 -7.26
CA ALA A 486 -28.99 -11.53 -8.58
C ALA A 486 -28.45 -10.18 -9.09
N SER A 487 -28.28 -9.18 -8.21
CA SER A 487 -27.75 -7.86 -8.61
C SER A 487 -26.30 -7.92 -9.11
N VAL A 488 -25.53 -8.87 -8.59
CA VAL A 488 -24.14 -9.11 -9.00
C VAL A 488 -24.10 -9.96 -10.27
N LEU A 489 -24.98 -10.97 -10.38
CA LEU A 489 -25.10 -11.78 -11.59
C LEU A 489 -25.52 -10.95 -12.81
N ILE A 490 -26.38 -9.94 -12.63
CA ILE A 490 -26.76 -8.98 -13.70
C ILE A 490 -25.54 -8.20 -14.22
N GLN A 491 -24.54 -7.95 -13.38
CA GLN A 491 -23.28 -7.32 -13.79
C GLN A 491 -22.32 -8.32 -14.44
N GLN A 492 -22.23 -9.53 -13.89
CA GLN A 492 -21.27 -10.56 -14.31
C GLN A 492 -21.66 -11.27 -15.62
N ILE A 493 -22.94 -11.64 -15.79
CA ILE A 493 -23.41 -12.41 -16.95
C ILE A 493 -23.07 -11.71 -18.27
N PRO A 494 -23.36 -10.40 -18.47
CA PRO A 494 -23.00 -9.72 -19.71
C PRO A 494 -21.49 -9.69 -19.99
N ILE A 495 -20.65 -9.65 -18.94
CA ILE A 495 -19.19 -9.70 -19.09
C ILE A 495 -18.76 -11.09 -19.57
N TYR A 496 -19.27 -12.16 -18.95
CA TYR A 496 -18.99 -13.53 -19.39
C TYR A 496 -19.47 -13.80 -20.81
N LEU A 497 -20.66 -13.30 -21.17
CA LEU A 497 -21.17 -13.38 -22.54
C LEU A 497 -20.30 -12.57 -23.51
N GLY A 498 -19.72 -11.46 -23.09
CA GLY A 498 -18.72 -10.71 -23.85
C GLY A 498 -17.44 -11.51 -24.10
N PHE A 499 -16.89 -12.16 -23.08
CA PHE A 499 -15.72 -13.04 -23.24
C PHE A 499 -16.03 -14.25 -24.12
N MET A 500 -17.21 -14.84 -23.97
CA MET A 500 -17.67 -15.91 -24.85
C MET A 500 -17.80 -15.44 -26.29
N ALA A 501 -18.34 -14.23 -26.53
CA ALA A 501 -18.42 -13.63 -27.85
C ALA A 501 -17.03 -13.45 -28.49
N ILE A 502 -16.02 -13.03 -27.72
CA ILE A 502 -14.61 -12.96 -28.18
C ILE A 502 -14.11 -14.35 -28.59
N LEU A 503 -14.29 -15.38 -27.77
CA LEU A 503 -13.81 -16.74 -28.10
C LEU A 503 -14.50 -17.29 -29.36
N ILE A 504 -15.80 -17.09 -29.48
CA ILE A 504 -16.58 -17.49 -30.64
C ILE A 504 -16.09 -16.75 -31.90
N TYR A 505 -15.90 -15.43 -31.83
CA TYR A 505 -15.42 -14.63 -32.95
C TYR A 505 -13.98 -14.98 -33.33
N LEU A 506 -13.15 -15.42 -32.38
CA LEU A 506 -11.81 -15.92 -32.68
C LEU A 506 -11.89 -17.18 -33.55
N ILE A 507 -12.68 -18.17 -33.13
CA ILE A 507 -12.89 -19.42 -33.90
C ILE A 507 -13.46 -19.11 -35.28
N TYR A 508 -14.50 -18.26 -35.34
CA TYR A 508 -15.15 -17.89 -36.59
C TYR A 508 -14.22 -17.13 -37.53
N SER A 509 -13.35 -16.28 -36.98
CA SER A 509 -12.33 -15.55 -37.75
C SER A 509 -11.27 -16.50 -38.31
N LEU A 510 -10.80 -17.47 -37.54
CA LEU A 510 -9.82 -18.46 -38.01
C LEU A 510 -10.38 -19.31 -39.16
N ILE A 511 -11.61 -19.80 -39.01
CA ILE A 511 -12.31 -20.53 -40.07
C ILE A 511 -12.55 -19.62 -41.28
N GLY A 512 -13.02 -18.40 -41.04
CA GLY A 512 -13.36 -17.45 -42.09
C GLY A 512 -12.14 -16.95 -42.88
N ILE A 513 -10.95 -16.85 -42.26
CA ILE A 513 -9.67 -16.60 -42.96
C ILE A 513 -9.42 -17.72 -43.97
N PHE A 514 -9.52 -18.98 -43.55
CA PHE A 514 -9.36 -20.13 -44.44
C PHE A 514 -10.40 -20.09 -45.58
N LEU A 515 -11.68 -19.89 -45.27
CA LEU A 515 -12.74 -19.81 -46.29
C LEU A 515 -12.55 -18.65 -47.27
N THR A 516 -12.02 -17.51 -46.80
CA THR A 516 -11.73 -16.35 -47.65
C THR A 516 -10.55 -16.64 -48.60
N LEU A 517 -9.51 -17.34 -48.12
CA LEU A 517 -8.39 -17.79 -48.97
C LEU A 517 -8.87 -18.73 -50.09
N PHE A 518 -9.83 -19.62 -49.81
CA PHE A 518 -10.47 -20.48 -50.81
C PHE A 518 -11.62 -19.80 -51.57
N ARG A 519 -11.79 -18.47 -51.45
CA ARG A 519 -12.84 -17.67 -52.12
C ARG A 519 -14.28 -18.13 -51.82
N LYS A 520 -14.48 -18.87 -50.72
CA LYS A 520 -15.80 -19.33 -50.23
C LYS A 520 -16.50 -18.31 -49.35
N MET A 521 -15.80 -17.27 -48.91
CA MET A 521 -16.31 -16.17 -48.11
C MET A 521 -15.75 -14.84 -48.63
N LYS A 522 -16.56 -13.76 -48.59
CA LYS A 522 -16.07 -12.42 -48.93
C LYS A 522 -15.34 -11.83 -47.73
N LEU A 523 -14.23 -11.14 -47.98
CA LEU A 523 -13.44 -10.48 -46.93
C LEU A 523 -14.28 -9.52 -46.08
N ILE A 524 -15.25 -8.82 -46.68
CA ILE A 524 -16.15 -7.90 -45.97
C ILE A 524 -17.08 -8.61 -44.97
N ASP A 525 -17.43 -9.87 -45.21
CA ASP A 525 -18.25 -10.68 -44.30
C ASP A 525 -17.38 -11.27 -43.17
N LEU A 526 -16.13 -11.64 -43.47
CA LEU A 526 -15.12 -12.00 -42.47
C LEU A 526 -14.77 -10.83 -41.54
N ALA A 527 -14.80 -9.59 -42.04
CA ALA A 527 -14.47 -8.41 -41.25
C ALA A 527 -15.38 -8.23 -40.01
N ILE A 528 -16.64 -8.67 -40.06
CA ILE A 528 -17.58 -8.58 -38.93
C ILE A 528 -17.02 -9.30 -37.69
N PRO A 529 -16.70 -10.60 -37.71
CA PRO A 529 -16.08 -11.28 -36.58
C PRO A 529 -14.59 -10.96 -36.40
N LEU A 530 -13.86 -10.60 -37.46
CA LEU A 530 -12.41 -10.38 -37.38
C LEU A 530 -12.01 -9.07 -36.71
N LEU A 531 -12.71 -7.95 -37.01
CA LEU A 531 -12.35 -6.64 -36.46
C LEU A 531 -12.41 -6.61 -34.92
N PRO A 532 -13.43 -7.17 -34.24
CA PRO A 532 -13.43 -7.24 -32.78
C PRO A 532 -12.28 -8.06 -32.20
N ILE A 533 -11.80 -9.08 -32.90
CA ILE A 533 -10.65 -9.89 -32.46
C ILE A 533 -9.35 -9.10 -32.58
N VAL A 534 -9.17 -8.37 -33.69
CA VAL A 534 -8.06 -7.42 -33.85
C VAL A 534 -8.11 -6.37 -32.74
N GLY A 535 -9.27 -5.78 -32.47
CA GLY A 535 -9.43 -4.82 -31.38
C GLY A 535 -9.16 -5.40 -30.00
N THR A 536 -9.59 -6.65 -29.75
CA THR A 536 -9.30 -7.35 -28.49
C THR A 536 -7.79 -7.57 -28.32
N TYR A 537 -7.10 -7.96 -29.39
CA TYR A 537 -5.64 -8.09 -29.37
C TYR A 537 -4.95 -6.75 -29.06
N CYS A 538 -5.39 -5.67 -29.70
CA CYS A 538 -4.91 -4.31 -29.40
C CYS A 538 -5.10 -3.94 -27.92
N PHE A 539 -6.27 -4.24 -27.34
CA PHE A 539 -6.55 -4.01 -25.92
C PHE A 539 -5.61 -4.81 -25.01
N LEU A 540 -5.45 -6.11 -25.27
CA LEU A 540 -4.60 -6.98 -24.45
C LEU A 540 -3.12 -6.59 -24.54
N ALA A 541 -2.66 -6.18 -25.72
CA ALA A 541 -1.31 -5.65 -25.92
C ALA A 541 -1.11 -4.35 -25.12
N ALA A 542 -2.06 -3.41 -25.18
CA ALA A 542 -2.04 -2.18 -24.39
C ALA A 542 -2.05 -2.45 -22.89
N TYR A 543 -2.89 -3.38 -22.42
CA TYR A 543 -2.95 -3.76 -21.00
C TYR A 543 -1.63 -4.37 -20.50
N ARG A 544 -1.01 -5.25 -21.30
CA ARG A 544 0.30 -5.82 -20.97
C ARG A 544 1.39 -4.75 -20.92
N LEU A 545 1.40 -3.83 -21.88
CA LEU A 545 2.36 -2.73 -21.96
C LEU A 545 2.23 -1.78 -20.75
N MET A 546 1.00 -1.51 -20.32
CA MET A 546 0.73 -0.74 -19.10
C MET A 546 1.28 -1.43 -17.84
N GLY A 547 1.11 -2.74 -17.71
CA GLY A 547 1.62 -3.48 -16.54
C GLY A 547 3.15 -3.50 -16.42
N GLN A 548 3.87 -3.49 -17.55
CA GLN A 548 5.33 -3.44 -17.54
C GLN A 548 5.89 -2.06 -17.18
N THR A 549 5.12 -1.00 -17.45
CA THR A 549 5.57 0.38 -17.29
C THR A 549 5.34 0.94 -15.89
N ASP A 550 4.32 0.46 -15.16
CA ASP A 550 4.00 0.91 -13.79
C ASP A 550 5.08 0.55 -12.75
N ALA A 551 5.83 -0.53 -13.00
CA ALA A 551 6.82 -1.04 -12.04
C ALA A 551 8.15 -0.27 -12.06
N SER A 552 8.68 0.06 -13.25
CA SER A 552 10.03 0.60 -13.43
C SER A 552 10.12 1.85 -14.30
N HIS A 553 9.03 2.23 -14.98
CA HIS A 553 9.02 3.28 -16.00
C HIS A 553 7.87 4.29 -15.82
N LYS A 554 7.69 4.81 -14.60
CA LYS A 554 6.63 5.77 -14.26
C LYS A 554 6.62 7.00 -15.16
N GLU A 555 7.80 7.39 -15.65
CA GLU A 555 7.99 8.51 -16.57
C GLU A 555 7.17 8.38 -17.87
N LEU A 556 6.93 7.15 -18.32
CA LEU A 556 6.19 6.89 -19.55
C LEU A 556 4.71 7.28 -19.44
N PHE A 557 4.17 7.38 -18.22
CA PHE A 557 2.79 7.82 -17.97
C PHE A 557 2.66 9.32 -17.79
N VAL A 558 3.74 10.07 -17.65
CA VAL A 558 3.62 11.51 -17.35
C VAL A 558 3.51 12.35 -18.62
N SER A 559 4.18 11.93 -19.70
CA SER A 559 4.20 12.67 -20.96
C SER A 559 3.65 11.87 -22.14
N PHE A 560 3.27 12.58 -23.20
CA PHE A 560 3.02 11.97 -24.50
C PHE A 560 4.30 11.37 -25.08
N ASN A 561 4.29 10.08 -25.40
CA ASN A 561 5.37 9.34 -26.04
C ASN A 561 4.81 8.12 -26.79
N GLU A 562 5.66 7.36 -27.47
CA GLU A 562 5.24 6.18 -28.24
C GLU A 562 4.52 5.14 -27.36
N THR A 563 4.99 4.91 -26.14
CA THR A 563 4.41 3.95 -25.21
C THR A 563 3.04 4.40 -24.69
N SER A 564 2.94 5.63 -24.19
CA SER A 564 1.67 6.16 -23.69
C SER A 564 0.62 6.31 -24.78
N PHE A 565 1.03 6.72 -25.98
CA PHE A 565 0.16 6.75 -27.15
C PHE A 565 -0.25 5.34 -27.59
N SER A 566 0.64 4.35 -27.57
CA SER A 566 0.31 2.96 -27.94
C SER A 566 -0.70 2.34 -26.99
N ILE A 567 -0.59 2.60 -25.68
CA ILE A 567 -1.59 2.13 -24.71
C ILE A 567 -2.95 2.79 -24.99
N PHE A 568 -2.98 4.11 -25.13
CA PHE A 568 -4.18 4.86 -25.47
C PHE A 568 -4.83 4.36 -26.78
N LEU A 569 -4.03 4.23 -27.84
CA LEU A 569 -4.48 3.80 -29.15
C LEU A 569 -5.00 2.36 -29.11
N GLY A 570 -4.31 1.45 -28.43
CA GLY A 570 -4.74 0.06 -28.31
C GLY A 570 -6.07 -0.09 -27.58
N MET A 571 -6.28 0.68 -26.51
CA MET A 571 -7.56 0.74 -25.80
C MET A 571 -8.67 1.40 -26.64
N LEU A 572 -8.35 2.45 -27.41
CA LEU A 572 -9.32 3.11 -28.29
C LEU A 572 -9.72 2.24 -29.49
N LEU A 573 -8.75 1.53 -30.11
CA LEU A 573 -8.98 0.65 -31.25
C LEU A 573 -9.93 -0.50 -30.90
N PHE A 574 -9.92 -1.00 -29.66
CA PHE A 574 -10.90 -1.97 -29.19
C PHE A 574 -12.33 -1.49 -29.41
N ALA A 575 -12.63 -0.27 -28.97
CA ALA A 575 -13.96 0.33 -29.11
C ALA A 575 -14.30 0.63 -30.58
N ILE A 576 -13.39 1.25 -31.31
CA ILE A 576 -13.60 1.62 -32.72
C ILE A 576 -13.91 0.38 -33.56
N LEU A 577 -13.12 -0.69 -33.42
CA LEU A 577 -13.26 -1.88 -34.25
C LEU A 577 -14.55 -2.66 -33.94
N ILE A 578 -15.03 -2.63 -32.70
CA ILE A 578 -16.34 -3.21 -32.32
C ILE A 578 -17.50 -2.37 -32.90
N VAL A 579 -17.39 -1.04 -32.87
CA VAL A 579 -18.40 -0.16 -33.48
C VAL A 579 -18.43 -0.35 -35.00
N VAL A 580 -17.28 -0.40 -35.66
CA VAL A 580 -17.19 -0.65 -37.10
C VAL A 580 -17.76 -2.02 -37.46
N SER A 581 -17.44 -3.07 -36.68
CA SER A 581 -18.06 -4.39 -36.83
C SER A 581 -19.59 -4.32 -36.77
N SER A 582 -20.13 -3.61 -35.78
CA SER A 582 -21.58 -3.45 -35.61
C SER A 582 -22.23 -2.71 -36.78
N LEU A 583 -21.59 -1.65 -37.29
CA LEU A 583 -22.05 -0.91 -38.48
C LEU A 583 -21.98 -1.77 -39.76
N LEU A 584 -20.92 -2.57 -39.90
CA LEU A 584 -20.78 -3.52 -41.01
C LEU A 584 -21.89 -4.58 -40.96
N LEU A 585 -22.15 -5.16 -39.79
CA LEU A 585 -23.25 -6.11 -39.58
C LEU A 585 -24.60 -5.50 -39.97
N TYR A 586 -24.87 -4.25 -39.56
CA TYR A 586 -26.09 -3.53 -39.93
C TYR A 586 -26.20 -3.33 -41.45
N SER A 587 -25.15 -2.79 -42.09
CA SER A 587 -25.15 -2.51 -43.54
C SER A 587 -25.26 -3.78 -44.40
N ARG A 588 -24.80 -4.92 -43.87
CA ARG A 588 -24.79 -6.22 -44.56
C ARG A 588 -25.98 -7.10 -44.20
N TRP A 589 -26.88 -6.66 -43.33
CA TRP A 589 -27.95 -7.48 -42.74
C TRP A 589 -28.69 -8.35 -43.77
N SER A 590 -29.14 -7.76 -44.87
CA SER A 590 -29.92 -8.46 -45.90
C SER A 590 -29.14 -9.50 -46.69
N ARG A 591 -27.80 -9.40 -46.72
CA ARG A 591 -26.91 -10.26 -47.51
C ARG A 591 -26.38 -11.47 -46.74
N LEU A 592 -26.50 -11.48 -45.42
CA LEU A 592 -26.06 -12.58 -44.57
C LEU A 592 -27.18 -13.62 -44.53
N ASN A 593 -26.96 -14.85 -44.96
CA ASN A 593 -27.95 -15.92 -44.81
C ASN A 593 -27.29 -17.15 -44.19
N PRO A 594 -28.02 -17.90 -43.36
CA PRO A 594 -29.44 -17.78 -42.97
C PRO A 594 -29.72 -16.83 -41.77
N LEU A 595 -31.00 -16.59 -41.41
CA LEU A 595 -31.41 -15.67 -40.32
C LEU A 595 -30.75 -15.97 -38.96
N TRP A 596 -30.57 -17.24 -38.60
CA TRP A 596 -29.95 -17.60 -37.33
C TRP A 596 -28.51 -17.09 -37.22
N LEU A 597 -27.77 -17.03 -38.34
CA LEU A 597 -26.42 -16.47 -38.36
C LEU A 597 -26.46 -14.97 -38.06
N ARG A 598 -27.46 -14.25 -38.57
CA ARG A 598 -27.62 -12.81 -38.30
C ARG A 598 -27.88 -12.55 -36.82
N LEU A 599 -28.84 -13.27 -36.24
CA LEU A 599 -29.19 -13.15 -34.82
C LEU A 599 -27.99 -13.48 -33.93
N PHE A 600 -27.21 -14.50 -34.31
CA PHE A 600 -25.98 -14.86 -33.62
C PHE A 600 -24.91 -13.76 -33.67
N LEU A 601 -24.69 -13.16 -34.85
CA LEU A 601 -23.74 -12.05 -34.99
C LEU A 601 -24.20 -10.80 -34.22
N VAL A 602 -25.51 -10.52 -34.16
CA VAL A 602 -26.07 -9.42 -33.35
C VAL A 602 -25.85 -9.68 -31.87
N PHE A 603 -26.15 -10.90 -31.41
CA PHE A 603 -25.96 -11.30 -30.03
C PHE A 603 -24.51 -11.08 -29.58
N ASN A 604 -23.54 -11.54 -30.37
CA ASN A 604 -22.12 -11.36 -30.05
C ASN A 604 -21.69 -9.88 -30.08
N ASN A 605 -22.07 -9.10 -31.10
CA ASN A 605 -21.75 -7.67 -31.14
C ASN A 605 -22.38 -6.90 -29.97
N PHE A 606 -23.59 -7.27 -29.54
CA PHE A 606 -24.24 -6.63 -28.40
C PHE A 606 -23.40 -6.76 -27.12
N PHE A 607 -22.92 -7.97 -26.79
CA PHE A 607 -22.09 -8.15 -25.59
C PHE A 607 -20.68 -7.57 -25.73
N LEU A 608 -20.13 -7.51 -26.94
CA LEU A 608 -18.88 -6.77 -27.19
C LEU A 608 -19.06 -5.25 -26.97
N CYS A 609 -20.16 -4.67 -27.46
CA CYS A 609 -20.53 -3.29 -27.19
C CYS A 609 -20.76 -3.04 -25.70
N TYR A 610 -21.33 -4.01 -24.97
CA TYR A 610 -21.44 -3.93 -23.51
C TYR A 610 -20.05 -3.85 -22.84
N LEU A 611 -19.07 -4.68 -23.25
CA LEU A 611 -17.70 -4.58 -22.72
C LEU A 611 -17.09 -3.20 -23.01
N VAL A 612 -17.28 -2.67 -24.22
CA VAL A 612 -16.82 -1.32 -24.59
C VAL A 612 -17.46 -0.26 -23.69
N ALA A 613 -18.77 -0.33 -23.46
CA ALA A 613 -19.48 0.62 -22.59
C ALA A 613 -18.98 0.53 -21.14
N LEU A 614 -18.84 -0.68 -20.59
CA LEU A 614 -18.33 -0.91 -19.25
C LEU A 614 -16.92 -0.34 -19.07
N LEU A 615 -16.01 -0.61 -20.02
CA LEU A 615 -14.64 -0.09 -20.00
C LEU A 615 -14.61 1.43 -20.19
N SER A 616 -15.49 1.99 -21.02
CA SER A 616 -15.58 3.45 -21.24
C SER A 616 -16.02 4.19 -19.98
N ILE A 617 -17.07 3.71 -19.31
CA ILE A 617 -17.58 4.31 -18.06
C ILE A 617 -16.51 4.32 -16.97
N ASN A 618 -15.66 3.29 -16.93
CA ASN A 618 -14.56 3.20 -15.96
C ASN A 618 -13.26 3.86 -16.47
N GLY A 619 -13.29 4.62 -17.57
CA GLY A 619 -12.15 5.40 -18.06
C GLY A 619 -11.03 4.60 -18.72
N TRP A 620 -11.31 3.40 -19.25
CA TRP A 620 -10.31 2.60 -19.98
C TRP A 620 -10.26 2.93 -21.46
N ILE A 621 -11.38 3.35 -22.05
CA ILE A 621 -11.46 3.61 -23.50
C ILE A 621 -11.21 5.09 -23.77
N GLY A 622 -10.19 5.40 -24.57
CA GLY A 622 -9.98 6.74 -25.12
C GLY A 622 -9.66 7.83 -24.08
N VAL A 623 -9.27 7.45 -22.86
CA VAL A 623 -8.81 8.40 -21.84
C VAL A 623 -7.29 8.45 -21.87
N PRO A 624 -6.68 9.61 -22.18
CA PRO A 624 -5.24 9.79 -22.10
C PRO A 624 -4.71 9.37 -20.73
N ILE A 625 -3.60 8.65 -20.74
CA ILE A 625 -2.88 8.24 -19.52
C ILE A 625 -1.69 9.14 -19.21
N TRP A 626 -1.57 10.28 -19.91
CA TRP A 626 -0.56 11.33 -19.68
C TRP A 626 -1.21 12.61 -19.14
N MET A 627 -0.41 13.53 -18.59
CA MET A 627 -0.88 14.87 -18.24
C MET A 627 -1.04 15.68 -19.53
N MET A 628 -2.22 16.27 -19.72
CA MET A 628 -2.51 17.17 -20.86
C MET A 628 -2.01 18.58 -20.60
#